data_AF-A0A2N2WH32-F1
#
_entry.id   AF-A0A2N2WH32-F1
#
_cell.length_a   1.000
_cell.length_b   1.000
_cell.length_c   1.000
_cell.angle_alpha   90.00
_cell.angle_beta   90.00
_cell.angle_gamma   90.00
#
_symmetry.space_group_name_H-M   'P 1'
#
loop_
_entity.id
_entity.type
_entity.pdbx_description
1 polymer ?
#
loop_
_entity_poly.entity_id
_entity_poly.type
_entity_poly.pdbx_seq_one_letter_code
_entity_poly.pdbx_strand_id
1 'polypeptide(L)' 'MKKIRVTLIKSLIDRPKNQRLNATALGLGKMHSSVEHT' A
#
# COMPACT_ATOMS: atom_id res chain seq x y z
N MET A 1 -19.29 3.62 6.94
CA MET A 1 -17.86 3.26 7.11
C MET A 1 -17.05 4.49 6.69
N LYS A 2 -15.98 4.83 7.43
CA LYS A 2 -15.23 6.08 7.16
C LYS A 2 -14.17 5.78 6.12
N LYS A 3 -14.17 6.54 5.03
CA LYS A 3 -13.16 6.42 3.98
C LYS A 3 -11.76 6.65 4.55
N ILE A 4 -10.86 5.69 4.35
CA ILE A 4 -9.44 5.82 4.65
C ILE A 4 -8.66 5.92 3.33
N ARG A 5 -7.74 6.89 3.28
CA ARG A 5 -6.79 7.02 2.16
C ARG A 5 -5.45 6.47 2.60
N VAL A 6 -4.95 5.46 1.87
CA VAL A 6 -3.65 4.84 2.14
C VAL A 6 -2.69 5.19 1.01
N THR A 7 -1.51 5.71 1.35
CA THR A 7 -0.49 6.12 0.37
C THR A 7 0.82 5.36 0.59
N LEU A 8 1.41 4.81 -0.46
CA LEU A 8 2.73 4.16 -0.38
C LEU A 8 3.86 5.19 -0.43
N ILE A 9 4.29 5.69 0.73
CA ILE A 9 5.32 6.74 0.82
C ILE A 9 6.76 6.20 0.68
N LYS A 10 7.00 4.96 1.12
CA LYS A 10 8.34 4.34 1.11
C LYS A 10 8.39 3.15 0.16
N SER A 11 9.59 2.89 -0.36
CA SER A 11 9.85 1.75 -1.24
C SER A 11 9.59 0.40 -0.54
N LEU A 12 9.09 -0.55 -1.34
CA LEU A 12 8.89 -1.95 -0.98
C LEU A 12 10.14 -2.83 -1.20
N ILE A 13 11.20 -2.27 -1.82
CA ILE A 13 12.47 -2.97 -2.02
C ILE A 13 13.06 -3.33 -0.66
N ASP A 14 13.56 -4.57 -0.55
CA ASP A 14 14.13 -5.13 0.68
C ASP A 14 13.14 -5.23 1.85
N ARG A 15 11.84 -4.98 1.63
CA ARG A 15 10.83 -5.19 2.68
C ARG A 15 10.52 -6.68 2.86
N PRO A 16 10.23 -7.11 4.10
CA PRO A 16 9.78 -8.46 4.40
C PRO A 16 8.63 -8.91 3.48
N LYS A 17 8.60 -10.21 3.14
CA LYS A 17 7.64 -10.78 2.17
C LYS A 17 6.19 -10.43 2.50
N ASN A 18 5.80 -10.51 3.77
CA ASN A 18 4.47 -10.16 4.24
C ASN A 18 4.09 -8.69 3.93
N GLN A 19 5.00 -7.75 4.12
CA GLN A 19 4.73 -6.33 3.83
C GLN A 19 4.52 -6.08 2.33
N ARG A 20 5.31 -6.74 1.49
CA ARG A 20 5.13 -6.65 0.03
C ARG A 20 3.77 -7.22 -0.38
N LEU A 21 3.39 -8.38 0.17
CA LEU A 21 2.09 -9.00 -0.10
C LEU A 21 0.92 -8.15 0.40
N ASN A 22 1.06 -7.52 1.57
CA ASN A 22 0.04 -6.61 2.10
C ASN A 22 -0.13 -5.38 1.22
N ALA A 23 0.96 -4.79 0.72
CA ALA A 23 0.89 -3.67 -0.21
C ALA A 23 0.15 -4.08 -1.50
N THR A 24 0.45 -5.26 -2.05
CA THR A 24 -0.26 -5.81 -3.21
C THR A 24 -1.74 -6.05 -2.91
N ALA A 25 -2.08 -6.64 -1.78
CA ALA A 25 -3.47 -6.90 -1.36
C ALA A 25 -4.27 -5.60 -1.17
N LEU A 26 -3.61 -4.53 -0.73
CA LEU A 26 -4.20 -3.19 -0.61
C LEU A 26 -4.29 -2.44 -1.95
N GLY A 27 -3.78 -3.01 -3.05
CA GLY A 27 -3.77 -2.38 -4.38
C GLY A 27 -2.66 -1.36 -4.60
N LEU A 28 -1.64 -1.33 -3.74
CA LEU A 28 -0.50 -0.42 -3.84
C LEU A 28 0.62 -1.05 -4.70
N GLY A 29 1.03 -0.33 -5.75
CA GLY A 29 2.05 -0.79 -6.69
C GLY A 29 3.24 0.17 -6.82
N LYS A 30 2.99 1.40 -7.26
CA LYS A 30 4.02 2.42 -7.44
C LYS A 30 4.20 3.27 -6.18
N MET A 31 5.41 3.78 -5.95
CA MET A 31 5.61 4.80 -4.93
C MET A 31 4.70 6.01 -5.18
N HIS A 32 4.23 6.60 -4.08
CA HIS A 32 3.26 7.71 -4.04
C HIS A 32 1.88 7.41 -4.64
N SER A 33 1.59 6.15 -4.99
CA SER A 33 0.22 5.74 -5.30
C SER A 33 -0.65 5.77 -4.03
N SER A 34 -1.92 6.13 -4.21
CA SER A 34 -2.91 6.17 -3.14
C SER A 34 -4.13 5.33 -3.51
N VAL A 35 -4.68 4.61 -2.54
CA VAL A 35 -5.92 3.85 -2.68
C VAL A 35 -6.89 4.28 -1.56
N GLU A 36 -8.17 4.37 -1.90
CA GLU A 36 -9.25 4.70 -0.96
C GLU A 36 -10.04 3.44 -0.61
N HIS A 37 -10.22 3.18 0.69
CA HIS A 37 -11.04 2.06 1.19
C HIS A 37 -12.18 2.60 2.07
N THR A 38 -13.35 1.97 2.02
CA THR A 38 -14.57 2.43 2.72
C THR A 38 -14.74 1.86 4.10
#